data_AF-A0A7V9INE4-F1
#
_entry.id   AF-A0A7V9INE4-F1
#
_cell.length_a   1.000
_cell.length_b   1.000
_cell.length_c   1.000
_cell.angle_alpha   90.00
_cell.angle_beta   90.00
_cell.angle_gamma   90.00
#
_symmetry.space_group_name_H-M   'P 1'
#
loop_
_entity.id
_entity.type
_entity.pdbx_description
1 polymer ?
#
loop_
_entity_poly.entity_id
_entity_poly.type
_entity_poly.pdbx_seq_one_letter_code
_entity_poly.pdbx_strand_id
1 'polypeptide(L)'
;SALRMHGDALRAEFVRGTAMQRILLGAADALVSQILNNSACERLHSPLQRLIRWLLLVDDRAARRDLMLTQRTLAQFQGVRRESISLVASIFWR
;
A
#
# COMPACT_ATOMS: atom_id res chain seq x y z
N SER A 1 5.44 14.63 -11.61
CA SER A 1 6.91 14.53 -11.77
C SER A 1 7.50 13.99 -10.49
N ALA A 2 8.44 13.04 -10.55
CA ALA A 2 9.14 12.54 -9.38
C ALA A 2 10.52 13.20 -9.29
N LEU A 3 10.91 13.70 -8.12
CA LEU A 3 12.27 14.15 -7.85
C LEU A 3 13.19 12.92 -7.74
N ARG A 4 14.41 13.01 -8.28
CA ARG A 4 15.40 11.92 -8.27
C ARG A 4 16.69 12.41 -7.63
N MET A 5 17.41 11.49 -6.98
CA MET A 5 18.74 11.73 -6.45
C MET A 5 19.66 10.57 -6.80
N HIS A 6 20.97 10.82 -6.86
CA HIS A 6 21.96 9.77 -7.05
C HIS A 6 22.07 8.89 -5.80
N GLY A 7 22.19 7.57 -5.98
CA GLY A 7 22.28 6.62 -4.88
C GLY A 7 23.52 6.84 -4.00
N ASP A 8 24.65 7.22 -4.60
CA ASP A 8 25.88 7.48 -3.83
C ASP A 8 25.77 8.75 -2.98
N ALA A 9 25.12 9.78 -3.49
CA ALA A 9 24.83 11.00 -2.72
C ALA A 9 23.89 10.69 -1.54
N LEU A 10 22.84 9.89 -1.77
CA LEU A 10 21.95 9.39 -0.71
C LEU A 10 22.73 8.61 0.36
N ARG A 11 23.61 7.69 -0.06
CA ARG A 11 24.41 6.86 0.85
C ARG A 11 25.41 7.69 1.66
N ALA A 12 26.09 8.64 1.02
CA ALA A 12 27.02 9.54 1.69
C ALA A 12 26.31 10.37 2.77
N GLU A 13 25.17 10.98 2.45
CA GLU A 13 24.39 11.75 3.43
C GLU A 13 23.80 10.88 4.54
N PHE A 14 23.39 9.64 4.23
CA PHE A 14 22.92 8.69 5.24
C PHE A 14 24.02 8.35 6.26
N VAL A 15 25.26 8.15 5.81
CA VAL A 15 26.39 7.83 6.70
C VAL A 15 26.78 9.01 7.60
N ARG A 16 26.52 10.26 7.18
CA ARG A 16 26.77 11.45 8.01
C ARG A 16 25.91 11.54 9.27
N GLY A 17 24.87 10.71 9.40
CA GLY A 17 24.07 10.63 10.63
C GLY A 17 23.20 11.86 10.91
N THR A 18 22.92 12.67 9.89
CA THR A 18 22.13 13.90 10.04
C THR A 18 20.63 13.62 10.05
N ALA A 19 19.80 14.67 10.01
CA ALA A 19 18.34 14.54 10.00
C ALA A 19 17.81 13.57 8.91
N MET A 20 18.47 13.52 7.76
CA MET A 20 18.11 12.63 6.66
C MET A 20 18.22 11.14 7.05
N GLN A 21 19.24 10.75 7.81
CA GLN A 21 19.38 9.38 8.30
C GLN A 21 18.19 8.99 9.19
N ARG A 22 17.82 9.86 10.14
CA ARG A 22 16.66 9.60 11.03
C ARG A 22 15.35 9.46 10.26
N ILE A 23 15.13 10.32 9.26
CA ILE A 23 13.94 10.25 8.40
C ILE A 23 13.92 8.94 7.63
N LEU A 24 15.04 8.54 7.03
CA LEU A 24 15.14 7.29 6.26
C LEU A 24 14.97 6.04 7.14
N LEU A 25 15.56 6.04 8.34
CA LEU A 25 15.38 4.96 9.30
C LEU A 25 13.92 4.87 9.80
N GLY A 26 13.31 6.00 10.14
CA GLY A 26 11.89 6.03 10.51
C GLY A 26 10.96 5.59 9.37
N ALA A 27 11.26 5.99 8.14
CA ALA A 27 10.53 5.53 6.97
C ALA A 27 10.69 4.02 6.73
N ALA A 28 11.90 3.48 6.90
CA ALA A 28 12.15 2.04 6.79
C ALA A 28 11.39 1.25 7.85
N ASP A 29 11.38 1.72 9.10
CA ASP A 29 10.65 1.08 10.20
C ASP A 29 9.12 1.08 9.97
N ALA A 30 8.58 2.22 9.52
CA ALA A 30 7.18 2.32 9.13
C ALA A 30 6.82 1.37 7.97
N LEU A 31 7.73 1.22 6.99
CA LEU A 31 7.55 0.31 5.86
C LEU A 31 7.56 -1.16 6.31
N VAL A 32 8.49 -1.55 7.18
CA VAL A 32 8.55 -2.90 7.77
C VAL A 32 7.26 -3.19 8.55
N SER A 33 6.83 -2.24 9.39
CA SER A 33 5.57 -2.35 10.13
C SER A 33 4.36 -2.54 9.20
N GLN A 34 4.32 -1.80 8.08
CA GLN A 34 3.26 -1.95 7.08
C GLN A 34 3.28 -3.34 6.43
N ILE A 35 4.44 -3.88 6.09
CA ILE A 35 4.60 -5.23 5.50
C ILE A 35 4.10 -6.30 6.48
N LEU A 36 4.53 -6.23 7.74
CA LEU A 36 4.13 -7.17 8.78
C LEU A 36 2.62 -7.15 9.01
N ASN A 37 2.04 -5.96 9.12
CA ASN A 37 0.59 -5.81 9.26
C ASN A 37 -0.17 -6.34 8.02
N ASN A 38 0.34 -6.12 6.80
CA ASN A 38 -0.29 -6.66 5.60
C ASN A 38 -0.27 -8.21 5.60
N SER A 39 0.86 -8.83 5.94
CA SER A 39 0.99 -10.29 6.05
C SER A 39 0.05 -10.88 7.13
N ALA A 40 -0.08 -10.22 8.29
CA ALA A 40 -1.05 -10.63 9.30
C ALA A 40 -2.49 -10.52 8.79
N CYS A 41 -2.82 -9.43 8.09
CA CYS A 41 -4.14 -9.26 7.48
C CYS A 41 -4.46 -10.32 6.43
N GLU A 42 -3.48 -10.74 5.64
CA GLU A 42 -3.65 -11.80 4.65
C GLU A 42 -4.07 -13.13 5.29
N ARG A 43 -3.56 -13.42 6.50
CA ARG A 43 -3.87 -14.67 7.22
C ARG A 43 -5.16 -14.61 8.03
N LEU A 44 -5.50 -13.45 8.56
CA LEU A 44 -6.59 -13.29 9.53
C LEU A 44 -7.91 -12.81 8.91
N HIS A 45 -7.86 -12.20 7.72
CA HIS A 45 -9.04 -11.59 7.10
C HIS A 45 -9.45 -12.32 5.82
N SER A 46 -10.76 -12.42 5.63
CA SER A 46 -11.34 -12.86 4.36
C SER A 46 -10.96 -11.92 3.20
N PRO A 47 -11.02 -12.40 1.94
CA PRO A 47 -10.81 -11.56 0.76
C PRO A 47 -11.61 -10.25 0.75
N LEU A 48 -12.86 -10.28 1.22
CA LEU A 48 -13.73 -9.12 1.31
C LEU A 48 -13.20 -8.08 2.30
N GLN A 49 -12.83 -8.50 3.51
CA GLN A 49 -12.28 -7.60 4.53
C GLN A 49 -10.95 -6.98 4.10
N ARG A 50 -10.09 -7.76 3.42
CA ARG A 50 -8.83 -7.26 2.84
C ARG A 50 -9.06 -6.20 1.77
N LEU A 51 -10.05 -6.42 0.90
CA LEU A 51 -10.43 -5.45 -0.13
C LEU A 51 -10.95 -4.15 0.49
N ILE A 52 -11.83 -4.21 1.50
CA ILE A 52 -12.32 -3.02 2.20
C ILE A 52 -11.17 -2.24 2.87
N ARG A 53 -10.30 -2.96 3.59
CA ARG A 53 -9.12 -2.36 4.22
C ARG A 53 -8.21 -1.67 3.19
N TRP A 54 -8.01 -2.30 2.03
CA TRP A 54 -7.22 -1.73 0.95
C TRP A 54 -7.88 -0.48 0.36
N LEU A 55 -9.20 -0.49 0.15
CA LEU A 55 -9.93 0.69 -0.33
C LEU A 55 -9.80 1.86 0.64
N LEU A 56 -9.91 1.62 1.94
CA LEU A 56 -9.70 2.64 2.98
C LEU A 56 -8.26 3.17 2.98
N LEU A 57 -7.28 2.28 2.87
CA LEU A 57 -5.86 2.67 2.78
C LEU A 57 -5.59 3.56 1.56
N VAL A 58 -6.22 3.25 0.43
CA VAL A 58 -6.09 4.05 -0.79
C VAL A 58 -6.81 5.38 -0.62
N ASP A 59 -8.01 5.41 -0.04
CA ASP A 59 -8.74 6.66 0.25
C ASP A 59 -7.94 7.60 1.16
N ASP A 60 -7.35 7.08 2.23
CA ASP A 60 -6.50 7.84 3.15
C ASP A 60 -5.27 8.46 2.46
N ARG A 61 -4.78 7.83 1.38
CA ARG A 61 -3.52 8.20 0.70
C ARG A 61 -3.74 8.91 -0.63
N ALA A 62 -4.93 8.82 -1.22
CA ALA A 62 -5.20 9.36 -2.53
C ALA A 62 -5.53 10.86 -2.42
N ALA A 63 -4.84 11.67 -3.21
CA ALA A 63 -5.17 13.09 -3.36
C ALA A 63 -6.49 13.33 -4.14
N ARG A 64 -7.10 12.27 -4.69
CA ARG A 64 -8.34 12.30 -5.48
C ARG A 64 -9.24 11.13 -5.08
N ARG A 65 -10.55 11.37 -5.00
CA ARG A 65 -11.56 10.37 -4.58
C ARG A 65 -11.95 9.37 -5.68
N ASP A 66 -11.64 9.68 -6.94
CA ASP A 66 -11.96 8.80 -8.07
C ASP A 66 -10.82 7.83 -8.36
N LEU A 67 -11.04 6.56 -8.04
CA LEU A 67 -10.11 5.47 -8.34
C LEU A 67 -10.53 4.75 -9.61
N MET A 68 -9.77 4.94 -10.69
CA MET A 68 -9.96 4.23 -11.96
C MET A 68 -9.41 2.80 -11.86
N LEU A 69 -10.16 1.92 -11.19
CA LEU A 69 -9.77 0.54 -10.94
C LEU A 69 -10.74 -0.42 -11.61
N THR A 70 -10.20 -1.44 -12.29
CA THR A 70 -11.02 -2.55 -12.78
C THR A 70 -11.07 -3.67 -11.75
N GLN A 71 -12.15 -4.46 -11.75
CA GLN A 71 -12.22 -5.67 -10.92
C GLN A 71 -11.07 -6.64 -11.18
N ARG A 72 -10.55 -6.70 -12.42
CA ARG A 72 -9.39 -7.52 -12.78
C ARG A 72 -8.13 -7.03 -12.08
N THR A 73 -7.88 -5.73 -12.11
CA THR A 73 -6.74 -5.09 -11.44
C THR A 73 -6.80 -5.31 -9.92
N LEU A 74 -7.99 -5.17 -9.33
CA LEU A 74 -8.21 -5.45 -7.91
C LEU A 74 -7.97 -6.92 -7.56
N ALA A 75 -8.45 -7.86 -8.38
CA ALA A 75 -8.24 -9.29 -8.17
C ALA A 75 -6.75 -9.64 -8.16
N GLN A 76 -5.99 -9.05 -9.09
CA GLN A 76 -4.53 -9.21 -9.16
C GLN A 76 -3.83 -8.65 -7.91
N PHE A 77 -4.23 -7.47 -7.42
CA PHE A 77 -3.65 -6.89 -6.21
C PHE A 77 -3.98 -7.65 -4.93
N GLN A 78 -5.15 -8.28 -4.86
CA GLN A 78 -5.57 -9.04 -3.68
C GLN A 78 -5.13 -10.51 -3.74
N GLY A 79 -4.64 -10.99 -4.88
CA GLY A 79 -4.26 -12.39 -5.08
C GLY A 79 -5.47 -13.34 -5.09
N VAL A 80 -6.61 -12.88 -5.60
CA VAL A 80 -7.87 -13.64 -5.63
C VAL A 80 -8.43 -13.73 -7.03
N ARG A 81 -9.47 -14.56 -7.23
CA ARG A 81 -10.15 -14.65 -8.53
C ARG A 81 -11.08 -13.44 -8.72
N ARG A 82 -11.32 -13.04 -9.97
CA ARG A 82 -12.15 -11.86 -10.31
C ARG A 82 -13.59 -11.98 -9.79
N GLU A 83 -14.10 -13.19 -9.71
CA GLU A 83 -15.44 -13.53 -9.24
C GLU A 83 -15.59 -13.14 -7.76
N SER A 84 -14.54 -13.31 -6.96
CA SER A 84 -14.54 -12.88 -5.55
C SER A 84 -14.68 -11.36 -5.45
N ILE A 85 -14.01 -10.59 -6.31
CA ILE A 85 -14.14 -9.12 -6.34
C ILE A 85 -15.53 -8.69 -6.85
N SER A 86 -16.08 -9.42 -7.83
CA SER A 86 -17.41 -9.15 -8.37
C SER A 86 -18.51 -9.33 -7.31
N LEU A 87 -18.38 -10.36 -6.48
CA LEU A 87 -19.27 -10.60 -5.34
C LEU A 87 -19.17 -9.50 -4.28
N VAL A 88 -17.96 -8.99 -3.98
CA VAL A 88 -17.82 -7.85 -3.06
C VAL A 88 -18.51 -6.60 -3.61
N ALA A 89 -18.25 -6.28 -4.88
CA ALA A 89 -18.82 -5.12 -5.55
C ALA A 89 -20.36 -5.13 -5.53
N SER A 90 -20.99 -6.29 -5.74
CA SER A 90 -22.44 -6.40 -5.70
C SER A 90 -23.04 -6.25 -4.30
N ILE A 91 -22.27 -6.51 -3.24
CA ILE A 91 -22.70 -6.36 -1.84
C ILE A 91 -22.53 -4.91 -1.36
N PHE A 92 -21.46 -4.22 -1.75
CA PHE A 92 -21.07 -2.92 -1.19
C PHE A 92 -21.38 -1.69 -2.04
N TRP A 93 -21.52 -1.81 -3.37
CA TRP A 93 -21.73 -0.66 -4.27
C TRP A 93 -23.18 -0.55 -4.77
N ARG A 94 -24.14 -0.76 -3.88
CA ARG A 94 -25.52 -0.27 -4.05
C ARG A 94 -25.63 1.15 -3.52
#